data_AF-A0A1A5CYG9-F1
#
_entry.id   AF-A0A1A5CYG9-F1
#
_cell.length_a   1.000
_cell.length_b   1.000
_cell.length_c   1.000
_cell.angle_alpha   90.00
_cell.angle_beta   90.00
_cell.angle_gamma   90.00
#
_symmetry.space_group_name_H-M   'P 1'
#
loop_
_entity.id
_entity.type
_entity.pdbx_description
1 polymer ?
#
loop_
_entity_poly.entity_id
_entity_poly.type
_entity_poly.pdbx_seq_one_letter_code
_entity_poly.pdbx_strand_id
1 'polypeptide(L)'
;MRHAALEVLMHRYGHPQERVIVPVGLPIGKRLSMQQGFWEYLRAFMDNGPWFDEQGRHSESDALIRSLTDTNSSGQLIGAFWAVLVEKYKANKGRNYLEYSDVVGIVGGAFFAPMFAIQKFTYDVAKRRSRRQWPELIRERLRPDGPTTRLIDLEREQGLDV
;
A
#
# COMPACT_ATOMS: atom_id res chain seq x y z
N MET A 1 -26.37 5.67 -14.93
CA MET A 1 -25.18 4.83 -14.63
C MET A 1 -25.32 4.34 -13.20
N ARG A 2 -25.28 3.03 -12.94
CA ARG A 2 -25.33 2.50 -11.56
C ARG A 2 -23.90 2.42 -11.04
N HIS A 3 -23.56 3.33 -10.13
CA HIS A 3 -22.33 3.27 -9.36
C HIS A 3 -22.50 2.26 -8.24
N ALA A 4 -21.53 1.39 -8.04
CA ALA A 4 -21.50 0.47 -6.91
C ALA A 4 -20.28 0.83 -6.05
N ALA A 5 -20.51 1.15 -4.79
CA ALA A 5 -19.46 1.31 -3.79
C ALA A 5 -19.28 -0.03 -3.08
N LEU A 6 -18.03 -0.44 -2.85
CA LEU A 6 -17.73 -1.50 -1.90
C LEU A 6 -17.50 -0.83 -0.55
N GLU A 7 -18.23 -1.25 0.47
CA GLU A 7 -18.18 -0.67 1.81
C GLU A 7 -17.91 -1.77 2.84
N VAL A 8 -17.11 -1.45 3.86
CA VAL A 8 -16.80 -2.36 4.96
C VAL A 8 -17.32 -1.74 6.24
N LEU A 9 -18.08 -2.51 7.00
CA LEU A 9 -18.46 -2.17 8.36
C LEU A 9 -17.30 -2.54 9.29
N MET A 10 -16.75 -1.54 9.96
CA MET A 10 -15.70 -1.71 10.96
C MET A 10 -16.24 -1.28 12.31
N HIS A 11 -15.80 -1.92 13.38
CA HIS A 11 -16.04 -1.44 14.74
C HIS A 11 -14.73 -1.38 15.51
N ARG A 12 -14.69 -0.57 16.54
CA ARG A 12 -13.54 -0.50 17.42
C ARG A 12 -13.47 -1.76 18.28
N TYR A 13 -12.27 -2.32 18.40
CA TYR A 13 -12.00 -3.47 19.25
C TYR A 13 -12.36 -3.17 20.72
N GLY A 14 -13.13 -4.05 21.35
CA GLY A 14 -13.67 -3.92 22.70
C GLY A 14 -14.91 -3.02 22.81
N HIS A 15 -15.32 -2.37 21.72
CA HIS A 15 -16.43 -1.42 21.70
C HIS A 15 -17.31 -1.68 20.46
N PRO A 16 -18.09 -2.78 20.42
CA PRO A 16 -18.89 -3.16 19.25
C PRO A 16 -19.98 -2.14 18.89
N GLN A 17 -20.34 -1.25 19.82
CA GLN A 17 -21.28 -0.15 19.58
C GLN A 17 -20.67 1.00 18.74
N GLU A 18 -19.34 1.15 18.78
CA GLU A 18 -18.61 2.17 18.01
C GLU A 18 -18.32 1.63 16.60
N ARG A 19 -19.30 1.77 15.69
CA ARG A 19 -19.24 1.27 14.31
C ARG A 19 -19.05 2.41 13.31
N VAL A 20 -18.25 2.17 12.27
CA VAL A 20 -18.02 3.07 11.15
C VAL A 20 -18.12 2.28 9.85
N ILE A 21 -18.87 2.81 8.88
CA ILE A 21 -18.89 2.30 7.52
C ILE A 21 -17.81 3.02 6.72
N VAL A 22 -16.89 2.27 6.13
CA VAL A 22 -15.78 2.81 5.36
C VAL A 22 -15.90 2.37 3.90
N PRO A 23 -16.00 3.29 2.94
CA PRO A 23 -15.95 2.95 1.53
C PRO A 23 -14.52 2.51 1.15
N VAL A 24 -14.41 1.34 0.51
CA VAL A 24 -13.14 0.80 0.03
C VAL A 24 -12.79 1.44 -1.32
N GLY A 25 -12.28 2.66 -1.23
CA GLY A 25 -11.86 3.48 -2.37
C GLY A 25 -12.96 4.37 -2.95
N LEU A 26 -12.62 5.11 -4.00
CA LEU A 26 -13.53 6.06 -4.62
C LEU A 26 -14.68 5.32 -5.35
N PRO A 27 -15.96 5.66 -5.08
CA PRO A 27 -17.11 5.00 -5.71
C PRO A 27 -17.39 5.48 -7.14
N ILE A 28 -16.76 6.60 -7.55
CA ILE A 28 -17.02 7.25 -8.83
C ILE A 28 -16.44 6.42 -9.98
N GLY A 29 -17.24 6.19 -11.02
CA GLY A 29 -16.81 5.49 -12.24
C GLY A 29 -16.70 3.97 -12.14
N LYS A 30 -16.84 3.37 -10.95
CA LYS A 30 -16.76 1.92 -10.78
C LYS A 30 -18.07 1.22 -11.11
N ARG A 31 -17.98 0.17 -11.93
CA ARG A 31 -19.10 -0.74 -12.28
C ARG A 31 -19.16 -1.90 -11.29
N LEU A 32 -20.32 -2.54 -11.18
CA LEU A 32 -20.51 -3.72 -10.32
C LEU A 32 -19.49 -4.83 -10.60
N SER A 33 -19.23 -5.14 -11.88
CA SER A 33 -18.24 -6.16 -12.27
C SER A 33 -16.81 -5.83 -11.81
N MET A 34 -16.43 -4.54 -11.81
CA MET A 34 -15.14 -4.10 -11.29
C MET A 34 -15.06 -4.26 -9.77
N GLN A 35 -16.15 -3.95 -9.07
CA GLN A 35 -16.20 -4.14 -7.61
C GLN A 35 -16.19 -5.62 -7.22
N GLN A 36 -16.82 -6.48 -8.02
CA GLN A 36 -16.76 -7.93 -7.81
C GLN A 36 -15.32 -8.45 -7.96
N GLY A 37 -14.62 -8.06 -9.03
CA GLY A 37 -13.21 -8.44 -9.19
C GLY A 37 -12.32 -7.92 -8.05
N PHE A 38 -12.57 -6.69 -7.59
CA PHE A 38 -11.85 -6.12 -6.45
C PHE A 38 -12.19 -6.83 -5.13
N TRP A 39 -13.44 -7.26 -4.93
CA TRP A 39 -13.84 -8.06 -3.78
C TRP A 39 -13.15 -9.43 -3.76
N GLU A 40 -13.13 -10.14 -4.90
CA GLU A 40 -12.42 -11.42 -4.99
C GLU A 40 -10.91 -11.26 -4.78
N TYR A 41 -10.32 -10.16 -5.25
CA TYR A 41 -8.92 -9.82 -4.94
C TYR A 41 -8.72 -9.65 -3.42
N LEU A 42 -9.57 -8.88 -2.74
CA LEU A 42 -9.46 -8.69 -1.29
C LEU A 42 -9.65 -10.00 -0.53
N ARG A 43 -10.62 -10.81 -0.93
CA ARG A 43 -10.86 -12.13 -0.36
C ARG A 43 -9.64 -13.02 -0.52
N ALA A 44 -9.11 -13.17 -1.74
CA ALA A 44 -7.92 -13.97 -2.01
C ALA A 44 -6.70 -13.46 -1.23
N PHE A 45 -6.53 -12.14 -1.11
CA PHE A 45 -5.48 -11.53 -0.31
C PHE A 45 -5.60 -11.86 1.18
N MET A 46 -6.82 -11.82 1.72
CA MET A 46 -7.07 -12.13 3.13
C MET A 46 -6.92 -13.63 3.44
N ASP A 47 -7.34 -14.49 2.52
CA ASP A 47 -7.30 -15.95 2.69
C ASP A 47 -5.89 -16.52 2.43
N ASN A 48 -5.20 -16.02 1.40
CA ASN A 48 -3.95 -16.60 0.89
C ASN A 48 -2.72 -15.69 1.01
N GLY A 49 -2.88 -14.46 1.52
CA GLY A 49 -1.81 -13.48 1.65
C GLY A 49 -1.49 -12.70 0.36
N PRO A 50 -0.39 -11.94 0.30
CA PRO A 50 -0.10 -11.00 -0.79
C PRO A 50 0.34 -11.65 -2.12
N TRP A 51 0.70 -12.93 -2.12
CA TRP A 51 1.32 -13.60 -3.27
C TRP A 51 0.38 -14.67 -3.81
N PHE A 52 -0.51 -14.31 -4.73
CA PHE A 52 -1.43 -15.25 -5.37
C PHE A 52 -1.50 -15.06 -6.89
N ASP A 53 -1.78 -16.16 -7.59
CA ASP A 53 -1.98 -16.20 -9.03
C ASP A 53 -3.35 -15.64 -9.44
N GLU A 54 -3.63 -15.57 -10.75
CA GLU A 54 -4.91 -15.09 -11.28
C GLU A 54 -6.11 -15.93 -10.81
N GLN A 55 -5.87 -17.16 -10.36
CA GLN A 55 -6.88 -18.08 -9.83
C GLN A 55 -7.03 -17.97 -8.31
N GLY A 56 -6.30 -17.04 -7.67
CA GLY A 56 -6.34 -16.80 -6.23
C GLY A 56 -5.56 -17.82 -5.40
N ARG A 57 -4.73 -18.67 -6.00
CA ARG A 57 -3.90 -19.64 -5.27
C ARG A 57 -2.59 -19.01 -4.87
N HIS A 58 -2.12 -19.32 -3.66
CA HIS A 58 -0.83 -18.84 -3.18
C HIS A 58 0.31 -19.26 -4.12
N SER A 59 1.23 -18.34 -4.41
CA SER A 59 2.38 -18.57 -5.27
C SER A 59 3.63 -17.95 -4.65
N GLU A 60 4.65 -18.78 -4.40
CA GLU A 60 5.97 -18.36 -3.91
C GLU A 60 6.94 -18.04 -5.06
N SER A 61 6.44 -17.86 -6.28
CA SER A 61 7.30 -17.58 -7.43
C SER A 61 7.99 -16.22 -7.29
N ASP A 62 9.31 -16.23 -7.15
CA ASP A 62 10.15 -15.03 -7.12
C ASP A 62 9.88 -14.09 -8.32
N ALA A 63 9.60 -14.64 -9.50
CA ALA A 63 9.29 -13.85 -10.69
C ALA A 63 7.97 -13.09 -10.53
N LEU A 64 6.94 -13.75 -9.97
CA LEU A 64 5.64 -13.15 -9.70
C LEU A 64 5.75 -12.08 -8.61
N ILE A 65 6.42 -12.39 -7.49
CA ILE A 65 6.63 -11.45 -6.38
C ILE A 65 7.37 -10.19 -6.86
N ARG A 66 8.43 -10.36 -7.66
CA ARG A 66 9.16 -9.23 -8.27
C ARG A 66 8.27 -8.43 -9.19
N SER A 67 7.51 -9.08 -10.07
CA SER A 67 6.61 -8.39 -11.01
C SER A 67 5.54 -7.54 -10.29
N LEU A 68 5.04 -8.02 -9.14
CA LEU A 68 4.07 -7.29 -8.32
C LEU A 68 4.73 -6.15 -7.53
N THR A 69 5.93 -6.38 -6.99
CA THR A 69 6.65 -5.43 -6.12
C THR A 69 7.31 -4.29 -6.90
N ASP A 70 7.68 -4.53 -8.16
CA ASP A 70 8.24 -3.51 -9.05
C ASP A 70 7.27 -2.36 -9.35
N THR A 71 6.01 -2.42 -8.94
CA THR A 71 5.00 -1.36 -9.20
C THR A 71 5.08 -0.15 -8.25
N ASN A 72 6.10 -0.06 -7.37
CA ASN A 72 6.25 1.08 -6.44
C ASN A 72 6.68 2.37 -7.18
N SER A 73 5.70 3.04 -7.78
CA SER A 73 5.83 4.07 -8.81
C SER A 73 6.54 5.37 -8.39
N SER A 74 6.51 5.75 -7.11
CA SER A 74 7.06 7.03 -6.67
C SER A 74 8.59 7.06 -6.60
N GLY A 75 9.23 5.95 -6.18
CA GLY A 75 10.68 5.78 -6.26
C GLY A 75 11.16 5.42 -7.67
N GLN A 76 10.29 4.81 -8.47
CA GLN A 76 10.58 4.35 -9.81
C GLN A 76 10.81 5.50 -10.79
N LEU A 77 10.05 6.60 -10.68
CA LEU A 77 10.25 7.78 -11.55
C LEU A 77 11.61 8.46 -11.32
N ILE A 78 12.00 8.62 -10.06
CA ILE A 78 13.31 9.18 -9.69
C ILE A 78 14.43 8.22 -10.12
N GLY A 79 14.27 6.92 -9.84
CA GLY A 79 15.21 5.89 -10.26
C GLY A 79 15.37 5.80 -11.78
N ALA A 80 14.26 5.88 -12.53
CA ALA A 80 14.25 5.89 -13.99
C ALA A 80 14.91 7.15 -14.56
N PHE A 81 14.65 8.33 -13.98
CA PHE A 81 15.33 9.57 -14.35
C PHE A 81 16.85 9.44 -14.19
N TRP A 82 17.31 8.93 -13.04
CA TRP A 82 18.75 8.70 -12.81
C TRP A 82 19.34 7.62 -13.72
N ALA A 83 18.60 6.54 -14.01
CA ALA A 83 19.05 5.49 -14.91
C ALA A 83 19.27 6.03 -16.33
N VAL A 84 18.32 6.81 -16.85
CA VAL A 84 18.44 7.49 -18.15
C VAL A 84 19.62 8.45 -18.16
N LEU A 85 19.84 9.20 -17.08
CA LEU A 85 20.97 10.14 -16.98
C LEU A 85 22.33 9.40 -16.99
N VAL A 86 22.41 8.26 -16.30
CA VAL A 86 23.60 7.40 -16.29
C VAL A 86 23.85 6.79 -17.68
N GLU A 87 22.81 6.40 -18.41
CA GLU A 87 22.93 5.93 -19.79
C GLU A 87 23.45 7.04 -20.72
N LYS A 88 22.87 8.24 -20.66
CA LYS A 88 23.36 9.42 -21.42
C LYS A 88 24.82 9.72 -21.10
N TYR A 89 25.21 9.66 -19.82
CA TYR A 89 26.58 9.86 -19.37
C TYR A 89 27.55 8.84 -20.00
N LYS A 90 27.19 7.55 -19.97
CA LYS A 90 27.99 6.47 -20.56
C LYS A 90 28.08 6.60 -22.09
N ALA A 91 26.96 6.87 -22.76
CA ALA A 91 26.89 7.02 -24.21
C ALA A 91 27.81 8.13 -24.72
N ASN A 92 27.84 9.28 -24.04
CA ASN A 92 28.66 10.42 -24.44
C ASN A 92 30.05 10.46 -23.78
N LYS A 93 30.50 9.37 -23.14
CA LYS A 93 31.80 9.28 -22.43
C LYS A 93 32.03 10.45 -21.48
N GLY A 94 30.97 10.89 -20.79
CA GLY A 94 30.99 11.99 -19.83
C GLY A 94 31.08 13.41 -20.42
N ARG A 95 30.96 13.58 -21.75
CA ARG A 95 30.96 14.91 -22.40
C ARG A 95 29.55 15.32 -22.80
N ASN A 96 29.14 16.55 -22.52
CA ASN A 96 27.87 17.16 -23.00
C ASN A 96 26.65 16.22 -22.98
N TYR A 97 26.41 15.54 -21.86
CA TYR A 97 25.33 14.56 -21.72
C TYR A 97 24.07 15.11 -21.05
N LEU A 98 24.14 16.34 -20.52
CA LEU A 98 23.03 17.01 -19.85
C LEU A 98 22.28 17.89 -20.85
N GLU A 99 21.00 17.60 -21.05
CA GLU A 99 20.09 18.49 -21.77
C GLU A 99 19.50 19.54 -20.82
N TYR A 100 18.94 20.62 -21.37
CA TYR A 100 18.28 21.66 -20.57
C TYR A 100 17.18 21.09 -19.66
N SER A 101 16.39 20.14 -20.16
CA SER A 101 15.36 19.43 -19.38
C SER A 101 15.94 18.64 -18.21
N ASP A 102 17.14 18.04 -18.37
CA ASP A 102 17.80 17.28 -17.32
C ASP A 102 18.28 18.21 -16.20
N VAL A 103 18.82 19.37 -16.58
CA VAL A 103 19.24 20.41 -15.61
C VAL A 103 18.05 20.96 -14.83
N VAL A 104 16.93 21.26 -15.51
CA VAL A 104 15.69 21.68 -14.86
C VAL A 104 15.16 20.60 -13.90
N GLY A 105 15.22 19.33 -14.31
CA GLY A 105 14.82 18.19 -13.47
C GLY A 105 15.67 18.06 -12.20
N ILE A 106 17.01 18.20 -12.32
CA ILE A 106 17.94 18.13 -11.19
C ILE A 106 17.70 19.31 -10.22
N VAL A 107 17.61 20.53 -10.75
CA VAL A 107 17.41 21.73 -9.92
C VAL A 107 16.04 21.69 -9.24
N GLY A 108 14.99 21.32 -9.97
CA GLY A 108 13.65 21.12 -9.41
C GLY A 108 13.65 20.05 -8.32
N GLY A 109 14.26 18.90 -8.58
CA GLY A 109 14.41 17.83 -7.59
C GLY A 109 15.13 18.29 -6.32
N ALA A 110 16.22 19.04 -6.45
CA ALA A 110 16.95 19.60 -5.32
C ALA A 110 16.12 20.62 -4.54
N PHE A 111 15.36 21.48 -5.25
CA PHE A 111 14.48 22.47 -4.63
C PHE A 111 13.33 21.83 -3.84
N PHE A 112 12.75 20.74 -4.36
CA PHE A 112 11.67 20.00 -3.69
C PHE A 112 12.16 18.92 -2.71
N ALA A 113 13.46 18.59 -2.70
CA ALA A 113 14.03 17.57 -1.81
C ALA A 113 13.67 17.78 -0.32
N PRO A 114 13.72 19.01 0.24
CA PRO A 114 13.30 19.25 1.61
C PRO A 114 11.81 18.91 1.84
N MET A 115 10.94 19.23 0.88
CA MET A 115 9.51 18.94 0.97
C MET A 115 9.25 17.44 0.99
N PHE A 116 9.89 16.67 0.10
CA PHE A 116 9.79 15.21 0.08
C PHE A 116 10.36 14.58 1.35
N ALA A 117 11.46 15.12 1.90
CA ALA A 117 12.03 14.65 3.15
C ALA A 117 11.09 14.88 4.34
N ILE A 118 10.48 16.08 4.43
CA ILE A 118 9.49 16.40 5.46
C ILE A 118 8.28 15.48 5.32
N GLN A 119 7.74 15.30 4.11
CA GLN A 119 6.61 14.42 3.86
C GLN A 119 6.91 12.99 4.31
N LYS A 120 8.06 12.43 3.92
CA LYS A 120 8.51 11.10 4.35
C LYS A 120 8.61 11.01 5.87
N PHE A 121 9.23 12.00 6.51
CA PHE A 121 9.34 12.07 7.97
C PHE A 121 7.96 12.10 8.64
N THR A 122 7.03 12.92 8.16
CA THR A 122 5.66 13.02 8.67
C THR A 122 4.92 11.69 8.54
N TYR A 123 5.03 11.01 7.39
CA TYR A 123 4.46 9.67 7.22
C TYR A 123 5.08 8.64 8.16
N ASP A 124 6.40 8.65 8.32
CA ASP A 124 7.10 7.74 9.22
C ASP A 124 6.68 7.97 10.68
N VAL A 125 6.55 9.23 11.10
CA VAL A 125 6.05 9.59 12.44
C VAL A 125 4.60 9.17 12.61
N ALA A 126 3.72 9.42 11.64
CA ALA A 126 2.32 9.01 11.68
C ALA A 126 2.18 7.48 11.79
N LYS A 127 2.95 6.74 10.98
CA LYS A 127 3.00 5.27 11.01
C LYS A 127 3.48 4.75 12.37
N ARG A 128 4.53 5.35 12.95
CA ARG A 128 5.03 4.99 14.28
C ARG A 128 4.00 5.30 15.37
N ARG A 129 3.35 6.48 15.33
CA ARG A 129 2.33 6.88 16.30
C ARG A 129 1.14 5.92 16.27
N SER A 130 0.63 5.61 15.09
CA SER A 130 -0.44 4.63 14.92
C SER A 130 -0.05 3.28 15.54
N ARG A 131 1.11 2.71 15.17
CA ARG A 131 1.60 1.43 15.72
C ARG A 131 1.73 1.43 17.25
N ARG A 132 2.06 2.56 17.87
CA ARG A 132 2.18 2.69 19.33
C ARG A 132 0.85 2.80 20.05
N GLN A 133 -0.20 3.32 19.39
CA GLN A 133 -1.52 3.51 19.98
C GLN A 133 -2.36 2.22 20.01
N TRP A 134 -2.00 1.21 19.23
CA TRP A 134 -2.70 -0.07 19.25
C TRP A 134 -2.52 -0.80 20.59
N PRO A 135 -3.58 -1.41 21.13
CA PRO A 135 -3.51 -2.34 22.25
C PRO A 135 -2.47 -3.45 22.02
N GLU A 136 -1.84 -3.92 23.10
CA GLU A 136 -0.80 -4.96 23.05
C GLU A 136 -1.26 -6.22 22.30
N LEU A 137 -2.49 -6.66 22.59
CA LEU A 137 -3.15 -7.78 21.92
C LEU A 137 -3.17 -7.67 20.39
N ILE A 138 -3.38 -6.46 19.86
CA ILE A 138 -3.37 -6.21 18.41
C ILE A 138 -1.94 -6.12 17.90
N ARG A 139 -1.03 -5.52 18.67
CA ARG A 139 0.39 -5.39 18.29
C ARG A 139 1.11 -6.74 18.18
N GLU A 140 0.75 -7.71 19.01
CA GLU A 140 1.27 -9.08 18.94
C GLU A 140 0.86 -9.76 17.63
N ARG A 141 -0.40 -9.60 17.22
CA ARG A 141 -0.94 -10.14 15.95
C ARG A 141 -0.36 -9.49 14.70
N LEU A 142 0.05 -8.23 14.81
CA LEU A 142 0.72 -7.51 13.72
C LEU A 142 2.19 -7.94 13.52
N ARG A 143 2.73 -8.83 14.36
CA ARG A 143 4.06 -9.42 14.14
C ARG A 143 3.96 -10.51 13.06
N PRO A 144 5.03 -10.74 12.27
CA PRO A 144 5.05 -11.82 11.28
C PRO A 144 4.70 -13.19 11.87
N ASP A 145 5.18 -13.48 13.09
CA ASP A 145 4.92 -14.73 13.82
C ASP A 145 3.78 -14.59 14.84
N GLY A 146 2.90 -13.61 14.65
CA GLY A 146 1.78 -13.33 15.54
C GLY A 146 0.65 -14.37 15.44
N PRO A 147 -0.22 -14.47 16.46
CA PRO A 147 -1.36 -15.37 16.39
C PRO A 147 -2.34 -14.94 15.29
N THR A 148 -2.92 -15.90 14.58
CA THR A 148 -3.91 -15.68 13.50
C THR A 148 -5.35 -15.67 13.98
N THR A 149 -5.58 -15.77 15.29
CA THR A 149 -6.94 -15.72 15.88
C THR A 149 -7.59 -14.37 15.61
N ARG A 150 -8.81 -14.41 15.06
CA ARG A 150 -9.56 -13.21 14.69
C ARG A 150 -9.97 -12.46 15.95
N LEU A 151 -9.87 -11.14 15.91
CA LEU A 151 -10.24 -10.29 17.04
C LEU A 151 -11.71 -10.46 17.45
N ILE A 152 -12.60 -10.68 16.47
CA ILE A 152 -14.03 -10.92 16.69
C ILE A 152 -14.26 -12.21 17.50
N ASP A 153 -13.48 -13.26 17.26
CA ASP A 153 -13.62 -14.51 18.00
C ASP A 153 -13.28 -14.30 19.48
N LEU A 154 -12.25 -13.48 19.77
CA LEU A 154 -11.87 -13.12 21.14
C LEU A 154 -12.90 -12.24 21.84
N GLU A 155 -13.52 -11.31 21.10
CA GLU A 155 -14.57 -10.47 21.66
C GLU A 155 -15.81 -11.29 22.01
N ARG A 156 -16.15 -12.29 21.19
CA ARG A 156 -17.22 -13.26 21.49
C ARG A 156 -16.90 -14.12 22.71
N GLU A 157 -15.66 -14.59 22.83
CA GLU A 157 -15.18 -15.29 24.04
C GLU A 157 -15.28 -14.42 25.30
N GLN A 158 -15.12 -13.10 25.15
CA GLN A 158 -15.29 -12.11 26.22
C GLN A 158 -16.77 -11.75 26.49
N GLY A 159 -17.71 -12.33 25.75
CA GLY A 159 -19.15 -12.09 25.91
C GLY A 159 -19.65 -10.79 25.29
N LEU A 160 -18.86 -10.17 24.39
CA LEU A 160 -19.31 -9.02 23.62
C LEU A 160 -20.20 -9.48 22.45
N ASP A 161 -21.28 -8.75 22.21
CA ASP A 161 -22.18 -8.97 21.07
C ASP A 161 -21.58 -8.32 19.81
N VAL A 162 -20.95 -9.15 18.96
CA VAL A 162 -20.17 -8.77 17.77
C VAL A 162 -20.68 -9.42 16.49
#